data_AF-A0A060BUS4-F1
#
_entry.id   AF-A0A060BUS4-F1
#
_cell.length_a   1.000
_cell.length_b   1.000
_cell.length_c   1.000
_cell.angle_alpha   90.00
_cell.angle_beta   90.00
_cell.angle_gamma   90.00
#
_symmetry.space_group_name_H-M   'P 1'
#
loop_
_entity.id
_entity.type
_entity.pdbx_description
1 polymer ?
#
loop_
_entity_poly.entity_id
_entity_poly.type
_entity_poly.pdbx_seq_one_letter_code
_entity_poly.pdbx_strand_id
1 'polypeptide(L)' 'MMQHGFSNQSGLLIRPERQSELATSDEWWKQAVVYQIYPRSFADSNGDGIGDLRGSISKLDYLAELGVDVVW' A
#
# COMPACT_ATOMS: atom_id res chain seq x y z
N MET A 1 -45.25 51.49 20.58
CA MET A 1 -46.49 50.78 20.18
C MET A 1 -46.08 49.66 19.23
N MET A 2 -46.29 48.41 19.66
CA MET A 2 -46.35 47.12 18.91
C MET A 2 -45.17 46.78 17.96
N GLN A 3 -44.22 45.89 18.28
CA GLN A 3 -44.26 44.41 18.31
C GLN A 3 -44.75 43.74 17.00
N HIS A 4 -43.87 42.97 16.32
CA HIS A 4 -44.00 41.53 16.02
C HIS A 4 -42.93 41.06 15.00
N GLY A 5 -42.25 39.94 15.29
CA GLY A 5 -41.19 39.37 14.46
C GLY A 5 -41.67 38.37 13.41
N PHE A 6 -40.75 37.88 12.59
CA PHE A 6 -40.89 36.60 11.88
C PHE A 6 -39.55 35.84 11.82
N SER A 7 -39.74 34.53 11.93
CA SER A 7 -38.81 33.43 12.16
C SER A 7 -38.06 32.98 10.90
N ASN A 8 -36.76 32.73 11.06
CA ASN A 8 -36.00 31.54 10.61
C ASN A 8 -35.79 31.24 9.11
N GLN A 9 -34.57 30.70 8.86
CA GLN A 9 -34.12 29.83 7.76
C GLN A 9 -33.21 30.42 6.67
N SER A 10 -31.90 30.20 6.83
CA SER A 10 -30.94 29.87 5.77
C SER A 10 -29.61 29.54 6.46
N GLY A 11 -29.24 28.29 6.66
CA GLY A 11 -29.07 27.28 5.62
C GLY A 11 -27.56 27.13 5.39
N LEU A 12 -26.98 26.21 6.15
CA LEU A 12 -25.59 25.74 6.09
C LEU A 12 -25.09 25.60 4.65
N LEU A 13 -24.17 26.47 4.20
CA LEU A 13 -23.46 26.27 2.93
C LEU A 13 -22.34 25.25 3.15
N ILE A 14 -22.69 23.97 3.26
CA ILE A 14 -21.71 22.91 2.98
C ILE A 14 -21.36 23.03 1.50
N ARG A 15 -20.09 23.35 1.22
CA ARG A 15 -19.54 23.34 -0.14
C ARG A 15 -19.62 21.90 -0.70
N PRO A 16 -20.26 21.66 -1.86
CA PRO A 16 -20.52 20.31 -2.36
C PRO A 16 -19.32 19.60 -3.04
N GLU A 17 -18.08 20.07 -2.84
CA GLU A 17 -16.97 19.73 -3.76
C GLU A 17 -16.10 18.51 -3.41
N ARG A 18 -16.27 17.76 -2.32
CA ARG A 18 -15.46 16.52 -2.12
C ARG A 18 -16.24 15.33 -1.55
N GLN A 19 -17.36 15.01 -2.18
CA GLN A 19 -18.03 13.74 -1.96
C GLN A 19 -17.38 12.65 -2.85
N SER A 20 -16.12 12.28 -2.56
CA SER A 20 -15.48 11.10 -3.15
C SER A 20 -14.47 10.40 -2.22
N GLU A 21 -14.50 10.69 -0.91
CA GLU A 21 -13.50 10.20 0.05
C GLU A 21 -13.85 8.83 0.69
N LEU A 22 -14.75 8.06 0.08
CA LEU A 22 -15.13 6.71 0.54
C LEU A 22 -14.61 5.59 -0.37
N ALA A 23 -13.78 5.89 -1.37
CA ALA A 23 -12.94 4.85 -1.95
C ALA A 23 -11.78 4.66 -0.98
N THR A 24 -11.77 3.56 -0.23
CA THR A 24 -10.56 3.11 0.47
C THR A 24 -9.48 3.04 -0.60
N SER A 25 -8.48 3.93 -0.52
CA SER A 25 -7.29 3.82 -1.36
C SER A 25 -6.74 2.42 -1.15
N ASP A 26 -6.82 1.57 -2.18
CA ASP A 26 -6.25 0.23 -2.17
C ASP A 26 -4.73 0.38 -2.16
N GLU A 27 -4.19 0.64 -0.98
CA GLU A 27 -2.77 0.80 -0.76
C GLU A 27 -2.11 -0.57 -0.83
N TRP A 28 -1.41 -0.82 -1.94
CA TRP A 28 -0.78 -2.11 -2.27
C TRP A 28 0.02 -2.73 -1.11
N TRP A 29 0.74 -1.91 -0.33
CA TRP A 29 1.58 -2.39 0.77
C TRP A 29 0.78 -2.98 1.94
N LYS A 30 -0.51 -2.61 2.10
CA LYS A 30 -1.39 -3.20 3.12
C LYS A 30 -1.78 -4.64 2.79
N GLN A 31 -1.64 -5.04 1.52
CA GLN A 31 -2.05 -6.34 0.99
C GLN A 31 -0.85 -7.16 0.48
N ALA A 32 0.36 -6.59 0.48
CA ALA A 32 1.56 -7.20 -0.07
C ALA A 32 2.06 -8.40 0.76
N VAL A 33 2.46 -9.47 0.08
CA VAL A 33 3.21 -10.59 0.64
C VAL A 33 4.69 -10.21 0.64
N VAL A 34 5.26 -10.03 1.84
CA VAL A 34 6.68 -9.72 2.02
C VAL A 34 7.47 -10.99 2.32
N TYR A 35 8.52 -11.24 1.54
CA TYR A 35 9.44 -12.35 1.74
C TYR A 35 10.82 -11.83 2.15
N GLN A 36 11.22 -12.12 3.38
CA GLN A 36 12.55 -11.75 3.86
C GLN A 36 13.59 -12.77 3.42
N ILE A 37 14.66 -12.32 2.79
CA ILE A 37 15.81 -13.15 2.45
C ILE A 37 17.01 -12.80 3.34
N TYR A 38 17.74 -13.82 3.77
CA TYR A 38 19.07 -13.64 4.34
C TYR A 38 20.11 -13.93 3.24
N PRO A 39 20.73 -12.91 2.61
CA PRO A 39 21.44 -13.09 1.33
C PRO A 39 22.53 -14.13 1.37
N ARG A 40 23.33 -14.17 2.45
CA ARG A 40 24.45 -15.12 2.60
C ARG A 40 24.02 -16.59 2.66
N SER A 41 22.74 -16.89 2.88
CA SER A 41 22.24 -18.26 2.98
C SER A 41 21.15 -18.57 1.95
N PHE A 42 20.84 -17.65 1.04
CA PHE A 42 19.73 -17.81 0.11
C PHE A 42 20.11 -18.60 -1.15
N ALA A 43 21.07 -18.11 -1.93
CA ALA A 43 21.52 -18.76 -3.14
C ALA A 43 22.94 -18.33 -3.49
N ASP A 44 23.82 -19.31 -3.70
CA ASP A 44 25.21 -19.15 -4.16
C ASP A 44 25.28 -19.38 -5.67
N SER A 45 25.91 -18.47 -6.41
CA SER A 45 26.05 -18.55 -7.86
C SER A 45 27.45 -18.96 -8.34
N ASN A 46 28.44 -18.97 -7.46
CA ASN A 46 29.85 -19.16 -7.82
C ASN A 46 30.51 -20.38 -7.15
N GLY A 47 29.82 -21.01 -6.18
CA GLY A 47 30.25 -22.23 -5.51
C GLY A 47 31.18 -22.02 -4.31
N ASP A 48 31.29 -20.79 -3.79
CA ASP A 48 32.11 -20.48 -2.61
C ASP A 48 31.43 -20.81 -1.27
N GLY A 49 30.16 -21.22 -1.30
CA GLY A 49 29.36 -21.59 -0.14
C GLY A 49 28.67 -20.41 0.56
N ILE A 50 28.76 -19.20 0.01
CA ILE A 50 28.13 -17.98 0.52
C ILE A 50 27.15 -17.46 -0.53
N GLY A 51 25.92 -17.21 -0.11
CA GLY A 51 24.92 -16.65 -1.01
C GLY A 51 25.27 -15.23 -1.47
N ASP A 52 24.93 -14.93 -2.73
CA ASP A 52 25.31 -13.70 -3.42
C ASP A 52 24.15 -13.12 -4.25
N LEU A 53 24.31 -11.88 -4.75
CA LEU A 53 23.25 -11.19 -5.48
C LEU A 53 22.88 -11.86 -6.82
N ARG A 54 23.84 -12.50 -7.51
CA ARG A 54 23.53 -13.23 -8.75
C ARG A 54 22.72 -14.48 -8.44
N GLY A 55 23.01 -15.13 -7.31
CA GLY A 55 22.18 -16.20 -6.76
C GLY A 55 20.76 -15.72 -6.49
N SER A 56 20.58 -14.59 -5.81
CA SER A 56 19.26 -14.01 -5.57
C SER A 56 18.50 -13.69 -6.86
N ILE A 57 19.17 -13.09 -7.85
CA ILE A 57 18.56 -12.77 -9.17
C ILE A 57 18.06 -14.04 -9.85
N SER A 58 18.82 -15.15 -9.78
CA SER A 58 18.43 -16.43 -10.37
C SER A 58 17.16 -17.06 -9.77
N LYS A 59 16.69 -16.54 -8.63
CA LYS A 59 15.50 -17.02 -7.92
C LYS A 59 14.31 -16.08 -8.00
N LEU A 60 14.42 -14.95 -8.72
CA LEU A 60 13.31 -14.00 -8.82
C LEU A 60 12.07 -14.62 -9.50
N ASP A 61 12.25 -15.45 -10.52
CA ASP A 61 11.13 -16.16 -11.16
C ASP A 61 10.41 -17.09 -10.18
N TYR A 62 11.17 -17.81 -9.34
CA TYR A 62 10.60 -18.64 -8.27
C TYR A 62 9.80 -17.81 -7.25
N LEU A 63 10.32 -16.65 -6.84
CA LEU A 63 9.63 -15.77 -5.88
C LEU A 63 8.36 -15.17 -6.51
N ALA A 64 8.39 -14.85 -7.80
CA ALA A 64 7.21 -14.38 -8.53
C ALA A 64 6.15 -15.48 -8.67
N GLU A 65 6.54 -16.71 -9.02
CA GLU A 65 5.64 -17.88 -9.06
C GLU A 65 5.03 -18.21 -7.69
N LEU A 66 5.78 -17.98 -6.61
CA LEU A 66 5.30 -18.13 -5.24
C LEU A 66 4.26 -17.06 -4.85
N GLY A 67 4.19 -15.95 -5.58
CA GLY A 67 3.29 -14.83 -5.29
C GLY A 67 3.85 -13.80 -4.30
N VAL A 68 5.17 -13.62 -4.27
CA VAL A 68 5.82 -12.60 -3.45
C VAL A 68 5.73 -11.23 -4.14
N ASP A 69 5.28 -10.21 -3.40
CA ASP A 69 5.19 -8.83 -3.90
C ASP A 69 6.45 -8.01 -3.57
N VAL A 70 7.06 -8.27 -2.40
CA VAL A 70 8.24 -7.55 -1.91
C VAL A 70 9.28 -8.50 -1.35
N VAL A 71 10.54 -8.29 -1.73
CA VAL A 71 11.70 -8.93 -1.10
C VAL A 71 12.34 -7.95 -0.12
N TRP A 72 12.59 -8.41 1.10
CA TRP A 72 13.26 -7.63 2.16
C TRP A 72 14.60 -8.25 2.57
#